data_AF-A0A960PR31-F1
#
_entry.id   AF-A0A960PR31-F1
#
_cell.length_a   1.000
_cell.length_b   1.000
_cell.length_c   1.000
_cell.angle_alpha   90.00
_cell.angle_beta   90.00
_cell.angle_gamma   90.00
#
_symmetry.space_group_name_H-M   'P 1'
#
loop_
_entity.id
_entity.type
_entity.pdbx_description
1 polymer ?
#
loop_
_entity_poly.entity_id
_entity_poly.type
_entity_poly.pdbx_seq_one_letter_code
_entity_poly.pdbx_strand_id
1 'polypeptide(L)'
;MSNREHVFRVHPAIGFARVGNSEEYYLAPETMAGLPLVEGELQTGGLPVRAGTESETITSRDLRDRNGAFKRQAARFRVFAYPKSDGDEAYPNGGGEEIRIGSTVGGKKVTDVVWTVHLANKKANSYALAETPPNAGIVSYEDGGFPPLRNCDEGPDPDNPARVRRLTIDPGPRAIRGTDDRPVSCDRASVATYCTPNAEIRRLTSYPKSFPQDSFSELFSPKSDGNTQSAHHCDAIETLGELRTDGQGRLLVVGAYGRACAWYKDGMPYPLNADVNNDGWFDDTADGPVSAVLVFEDGSVAEVHGSWVVSTDPGYAPQIMNAVSLWDEVYDTWIRHLRLEPEIFESRYNKGYRPYFGGFSDGRYDGQIWPIFRGASIQRWVTNLPEIAIQAHDAVDGITGEDNPAETILGGLGFIRNPNDEKASSNGAPLMPLSLGDS
;
A
#
# COMPACT_ATOMS: atom_id res chain seq x y z
N MET A 1 -19.64 27.44 19.72
CA MET A 1 -18.23 27.84 19.58
C MET A 1 -17.55 26.78 18.73
N SER A 2 -16.92 27.20 17.65
CA SER A 2 -16.38 26.34 16.58
C SER A 2 -15.25 25.44 17.09
N ASN A 3 -15.20 24.17 16.66
CA ASN A 3 -14.10 23.19 16.87
C ASN A 3 -12.79 23.62 16.18
N ARG A 4 -12.41 24.90 16.28
CA ARG A 4 -11.34 25.54 15.51
C ARG A 4 -9.92 25.25 16.02
N GLU A 5 -9.80 24.47 17.09
CA GLU A 5 -8.51 24.22 17.78
C GLU A 5 -7.78 22.96 17.31
N HIS A 6 -8.44 22.08 16.55
CA HIS A 6 -7.84 20.82 16.11
C HIS A 6 -8.03 20.59 14.61
N VAL A 7 -7.05 19.93 14.00
CA VAL A 7 -7.12 19.36 12.66
C VAL A 7 -7.16 17.84 12.80
N PHE A 8 -8.13 17.19 12.16
CA PHE A 8 -8.26 15.74 12.18
C PHE A 8 -7.67 15.14 10.92
N ARG A 9 -6.88 14.07 11.04
CA ARG A 9 -6.27 13.36 9.91
C ARG A 9 -6.43 11.85 10.05
N VAL A 10 -6.63 11.16 8.93
CA VAL A 10 -6.65 9.69 8.89
C VAL A 10 -5.21 9.16 8.79
N HIS A 11 -4.88 8.16 9.62
CA HIS A 11 -3.62 7.43 9.55
C HIS A 11 -3.86 5.92 9.41
N PRO A 12 -3.03 5.19 8.63
CA PRO A 12 -1.92 5.70 7.83
C PRO A 12 -2.40 6.59 6.68
N ALA A 13 -1.51 7.40 6.10
CA ALA A 13 -1.83 8.24 4.93
C ALA A 13 -2.00 7.40 3.64
N ILE A 14 -1.34 6.24 3.58
CA ILE A 14 -1.55 5.20 2.57
C ILE A 14 -1.59 3.85 3.30
N GLY A 15 -2.73 3.19 3.30
CA GLY A 15 -2.89 1.85 3.89
C GLY A 15 -2.75 0.75 2.84
N PHE A 16 -2.19 -0.40 3.25
CA PHE A 16 -1.98 -1.55 2.37
C PHE A 16 -2.82 -2.76 2.80
N ALA A 17 -3.87 -3.03 2.03
CA ALA A 17 -4.60 -4.28 2.05
C ALA A 17 -3.97 -5.28 1.08
N ARG A 18 -4.23 -6.57 1.26
CA ARG A 18 -3.73 -7.61 0.35
C ARG A 18 -4.77 -8.68 0.11
N VAL A 19 -4.81 -9.13 -1.14
CA VAL A 19 -5.74 -10.18 -1.59
C VAL A 19 -5.39 -11.54 -1.00
N GLY A 20 -6.35 -12.45 -0.96
CA GLY A 20 -6.19 -13.81 -0.47
C GLY A 20 -7.47 -14.62 -0.68
N ASN A 21 -7.37 -15.92 -0.89
CA ASN A 21 -8.52 -16.74 -1.28
C ASN A 21 -9.33 -17.32 -0.10
N SER A 22 -9.15 -16.80 1.11
CA SER A 22 -9.94 -17.13 2.30
C SER A 22 -10.96 -16.03 2.65
N GLU A 23 -12.07 -16.42 3.27
CA GLU A 23 -12.99 -15.48 3.91
C GLU A 23 -12.38 -14.82 5.16
N GLU A 24 -11.40 -15.47 5.79
CA GLU A 24 -10.69 -14.95 6.95
C GLU A 24 -9.61 -13.92 6.55
N TYR A 25 -9.26 -13.05 7.50
CA TYR A 25 -8.23 -12.04 7.33
C TYR A 25 -7.38 -11.85 8.58
N TYR A 26 -6.23 -11.22 8.40
CA TYR A 26 -5.42 -10.60 9.46
C TYR A 26 -5.25 -9.10 9.18
N LEU A 27 -4.72 -8.34 10.13
CA LEU A 27 -4.45 -6.91 9.98
C LEU A 27 -3.04 -6.68 9.46
N ALA A 28 -2.86 -5.64 8.65
CA ALA A 28 -1.57 -5.22 8.12
C ALA A 28 -0.56 -4.96 9.26
N PRO A 29 0.75 -5.17 9.01
CA PRO A 29 1.79 -4.75 9.94
C PRO A 29 1.74 -3.25 10.23
N GLU A 30 2.02 -2.87 11.47
CA GLU A 30 2.07 -1.46 11.91
C GLU A 30 3.47 -1.05 12.38
N THR A 31 4.46 -1.87 12.06
CA THR A 31 5.87 -1.68 12.37
C THR A 31 6.71 -1.95 11.13
N MET A 32 7.84 -1.26 11.00
CA MET A 32 8.74 -1.42 9.86
C MET A 32 9.33 -2.83 9.81
N ALA A 33 9.29 -3.44 8.63
CA ALA A 33 9.84 -4.77 8.39
C ALA A 33 11.31 -4.85 8.81
N GLY A 34 11.73 -5.94 9.44
CA GLY A 34 13.15 -6.22 9.69
C GLY A 34 13.84 -5.38 10.76
N LEU A 35 13.22 -4.29 11.24
CA LEU A 35 13.74 -3.48 12.35
C LEU A 35 13.42 -4.13 13.69
N PRO A 36 14.31 -4.03 14.69
CA PRO A 36 14.05 -4.45 16.06
C PRO A 36 12.84 -3.72 16.66
N LEU A 37 11.97 -4.45 17.36
CA LEU A 37 10.83 -3.86 18.07
C LEU A 37 11.15 -3.52 19.52
N VAL A 38 11.90 -4.41 20.17
CA VAL A 38 12.32 -4.30 21.56
C VAL A 38 13.81 -4.62 21.62
N GLU A 39 14.54 -3.83 22.41
CA GLU A 39 15.97 -4.02 22.57
C GLU A 39 16.28 -5.40 23.18
N GLY A 40 17.18 -6.14 22.55
CA GLY A 40 17.59 -7.48 22.98
C GLY A 40 16.64 -8.62 22.61
N GLU A 41 15.50 -8.34 21.95
CA GLU A 41 14.59 -9.38 21.46
C GLU A 41 14.88 -9.77 20.00
N LEU A 42 14.59 -11.03 19.66
CA LEU A 42 14.76 -11.55 18.29
C LEU A 42 13.63 -11.14 17.35
N GLN A 43 12.48 -10.70 17.88
CA GLN A 43 11.33 -10.35 17.08
C GLN A 43 11.54 -9.00 16.39
N THR A 44 11.44 -9.00 15.06
CA THR A 44 11.50 -7.82 14.23
C THR A 44 10.12 -7.38 13.75
N GLY A 45 10.01 -6.14 13.29
CA GLY A 45 8.80 -5.58 12.74
C GLY A 45 8.44 -6.14 11.36
N GLY A 46 7.34 -5.64 10.81
CA GLY A 46 6.71 -6.17 9.60
C GLY A 46 5.83 -7.39 9.83
N LEU A 47 5.65 -7.82 11.08
CA LEU A 47 4.70 -8.89 11.40
C LEU A 47 3.25 -8.37 11.33
N PRO A 48 2.35 -9.06 10.60
CA PRO A 48 0.94 -8.73 10.61
C PRO A 48 0.31 -8.96 11.98
N VAL A 49 -0.80 -8.28 12.25
CA VAL A 49 -1.50 -8.34 13.54
C VAL A 49 -2.74 -9.24 13.43
N ARG A 50 -3.00 -10.02 14.47
CA ARG A 50 -4.16 -10.91 14.56
C ARG A 50 -5.45 -10.07 14.52
N ALA A 51 -6.41 -10.48 13.69
CA ALA A 51 -7.71 -9.82 13.65
C ALA A 51 -8.38 -9.82 15.04
N GLY A 52 -8.93 -8.67 15.42
CA GLY A 52 -9.60 -8.49 16.71
C GLY A 52 -8.67 -8.19 17.90
N THR A 53 -7.35 -8.06 17.67
CA THR A 53 -6.40 -7.66 18.71
C THR A 53 -5.82 -6.28 18.43
N GLU A 54 -5.29 -5.62 19.47
CA GLU A 54 -4.64 -4.32 19.29
C GLU A 54 -3.29 -4.47 18.55
N SER A 55 -2.46 -5.41 18.98
CA SER A 55 -1.07 -5.53 18.51
C SER A 55 -0.50 -6.96 18.56
N GLU A 56 -1.31 -7.98 18.82
CA GLU A 56 -0.82 -9.36 18.89
C GLU A 56 -0.42 -9.82 17.48
N THR A 57 0.84 -10.17 17.27
CA THR A 57 1.34 -10.59 15.96
C THR A 57 0.87 -11.99 15.59
N ILE A 58 0.68 -12.24 14.30
CA ILE A 58 0.38 -13.58 13.78
C ILE A 58 1.65 -14.42 13.64
N THR A 59 1.48 -15.74 13.58
CA THR A 59 2.53 -16.69 13.22
C THR A 59 2.29 -17.28 11.83
N SER A 60 3.24 -18.05 11.30
CA SER A 60 3.06 -18.77 10.03
C SER A 60 1.84 -19.71 10.02
N ARG A 61 1.38 -20.18 11.20
CA ARG A 61 0.18 -21.03 11.34
C ARG A 61 -1.12 -20.27 11.10
N ASP A 62 -1.08 -18.94 11.16
CA ASP A 62 -2.24 -18.06 11.05
C ASP A 62 -2.43 -17.50 9.64
N LEU A 63 -1.44 -17.65 8.74
CA LEU A 63 -1.49 -17.13 7.37
C LEU A 63 -2.55 -17.81 6.49
N ARG A 64 -2.98 -19.01 6.88
CA ARG A 64 -3.98 -19.79 6.16
C ARG A 64 -5.13 -20.14 7.08
N ASP A 65 -6.32 -20.27 6.52
CA ASP A 65 -7.47 -20.82 7.25
C ASP A 65 -7.36 -22.34 7.40
N ARG A 66 -8.36 -22.93 8.07
CA ARG A 66 -8.43 -24.38 8.32
C ARG A 66 -8.47 -25.24 7.04
N ASN A 67 -8.83 -24.66 5.89
CA ASN A 67 -8.88 -25.34 4.59
C ASN A 67 -7.59 -25.13 3.79
N GLY A 68 -6.61 -24.39 4.33
CA GLY A 68 -5.37 -24.05 3.66
C GLY A 68 -5.48 -22.85 2.71
N ALA A 69 -6.62 -22.16 2.64
CA ALA A 69 -6.75 -20.95 1.84
C ALA A 69 -5.99 -19.80 2.51
N PHE A 70 -5.33 -18.97 1.71
CA PHE A 70 -4.53 -17.85 2.17
C PHE A 70 -5.43 -16.73 2.68
N LYS A 71 -5.19 -16.29 3.92
CA LYS A 71 -5.96 -15.20 4.54
C LYS A 71 -5.66 -13.88 3.85
N ARG A 72 -6.70 -13.04 3.77
CA ARG A 72 -6.60 -11.67 3.26
C ARG A 72 -5.89 -10.78 4.29
N GLN A 73 -5.32 -9.67 3.85
CA GLN A 73 -4.80 -8.63 4.74
C GLN A 73 -5.70 -7.40 4.73
N ALA A 74 -6.04 -6.90 5.91
CA ALA A 74 -6.82 -5.69 6.10
C ALA A 74 -5.94 -4.51 6.51
N ALA A 75 -6.06 -3.38 5.83
CA ALA A 75 -5.48 -2.12 6.27
C ALA A 75 -6.35 -1.51 7.37
N ARG A 76 -5.76 -1.19 8.53
CA ARG A 76 -6.45 -0.53 9.65
C ARG A 76 -6.19 0.97 9.64
N PHE A 77 -7.26 1.75 9.62
CA PHE A 77 -7.24 3.21 9.62
C PHE A 77 -7.80 3.79 10.91
N ARG A 78 -7.15 4.83 11.41
CA ARG A 78 -7.46 5.54 12.66
C ARG A 78 -7.59 7.03 12.36
N VAL A 79 -8.36 7.74 13.19
CA VAL A 79 -8.40 9.21 13.17
C VAL A 79 -7.48 9.74 14.25
N PHE A 80 -6.69 10.77 13.93
CA PHE A 80 -5.87 11.50 14.89
C PHE A 80 -6.26 12.97 14.91
N ALA A 81 -6.29 13.56 16.11
CA ALA A 81 -6.44 15.00 16.31
C ALA A 81 -5.08 15.63 16.55
N TYR A 82 -4.79 16.70 15.81
CA TYR A 82 -3.60 17.51 15.95
C TYR A 82 -4.00 18.90 16.45
N PRO A 83 -3.30 19.47 17.43
CA PRO A 83 -3.47 20.87 17.79
C PRO A 83 -3.24 21.74 16.55
N LYS A 84 -4.12 22.71 16.32
CA LYS A 84 -3.95 23.68 15.26
C LYS A 84 -2.83 24.66 15.65
N SER A 85 -1.79 24.76 14.82
CA SER A 85 -0.77 25.80 14.99
C SER A 85 -1.20 27.10 14.31
N ASP A 86 -0.92 28.24 14.96
CA ASP A 86 -1.09 29.58 14.36
C ASP A 86 0.07 29.96 13.41
N GLY A 87 1.14 29.16 13.36
CA GLY A 87 2.27 29.29 12.43
C GLY A 87 2.19 28.34 11.24
N ASP A 88 3.18 28.42 10.33
CA ASP A 88 3.30 27.52 9.17
C ASP A 88 3.23 26.04 9.63
N GLU A 89 2.42 25.22 8.95
CA GLU A 89 2.39 23.78 9.18
C GLU A 89 3.81 23.22 8.94
N ALA A 90 4.44 22.71 10.00
CA ALA A 90 5.71 22.00 9.92
C ALA A 90 5.47 20.49 10.00
N TYR A 91 6.00 19.76 9.03
CA TYR A 91 5.99 18.30 8.99
C TYR A 91 7.27 17.76 9.68
N PRO A 92 7.22 16.59 10.35
CA PRO A 92 6.12 16.02 11.13
C PRO A 92 6.10 16.60 12.55
N ASN A 93 4.92 16.85 13.12
CA ASN A 93 4.82 17.50 14.45
C ASN A 93 4.69 16.53 15.64
N GLY A 94 4.55 15.22 15.42
CA GLY A 94 4.52 14.17 16.45
C GLY A 94 3.39 14.26 17.50
N GLY A 95 2.57 15.32 17.48
CA GLY A 95 1.63 15.67 18.55
C GLY A 95 0.20 15.18 18.35
N GLY A 96 0.00 14.15 17.51
CA GLY A 96 -1.32 13.61 17.22
C GLY A 96 -1.84 12.70 18.32
N GLU A 97 -3.08 12.89 18.76
CA GLU A 97 -3.78 11.98 19.67
C GLU A 97 -4.85 11.18 18.92
N GLU A 98 -4.92 9.87 19.15
CA GLU A 98 -5.92 9.02 18.49
C GLU A 98 -7.34 9.32 18.98
N ILE A 99 -8.25 9.52 18.03
CA ILE A 99 -9.67 9.70 18.25
C ILE A 99 -10.41 8.38 18.01
N ARG A 100 -11.07 7.90 19.06
CA ARG A 100 -11.91 6.69 19.09
C ARG A 100 -13.34 7.08 19.43
N ILE A 101 -14.29 6.16 19.19
CA ILE A 101 -15.63 6.32 19.77
C ILE A 101 -15.50 6.40 21.30
N GLY A 102 -16.05 7.48 21.88
CA GLY A 102 -15.96 7.80 23.30
C GLY A 102 -14.83 8.78 23.67
N SER A 103 -13.87 9.07 22.79
CA SER A 103 -12.86 10.11 23.00
C SER A 103 -13.52 11.49 23.17
N THR A 104 -12.89 12.37 23.96
CA THR A 104 -13.34 13.76 24.12
C THR A 104 -12.29 14.70 23.55
N VAL A 105 -12.68 15.54 22.59
CA VAL A 105 -11.80 16.52 21.94
C VAL A 105 -12.53 17.85 21.82
N GLY A 106 -11.86 18.96 22.16
CA GLY A 106 -12.50 20.28 22.20
C GLY A 106 -13.72 20.35 23.14
N GLY A 107 -13.72 19.54 24.21
CA GLY A 107 -14.84 19.45 25.17
C GLY A 107 -16.07 18.70 24.65
N LYS A 108 -15.97 18.02 23.50
CA LYS A 108 -17.07 17.25 22.90
C LYS A 108 -16.72 15.78 22.82
N LYS A 109 -17.65 14.91 23.21
CA LYS A 109 -17.49 13.47 23.09
C LYS A 109 -17.83 12.98 21.68
N VAL A 110 -16.96 12.14 21.11
CA VAL A 110 -17.18 11.46 19.83
C VAL A 110 -18.12 10.26 20.06
N THR A 111 -19.20 10.19 19.27
CA THR A 111 -20.19 9.11 19.34
C THR A 111 -20.10 8.15 18.17
N ASP A 112 -19.57 8.59 17.03
CA ASP A 112 -19.41 7.75 15.84
C ASP A 112 -18.32 8.34 14.91
N VAL A 113 -17.81 7.51 14.02
CA VAL A 113 -16.94 7.89 12.91
C VAL A 113 -17.53 7.29 11.64
N VAL A 114 -17.96 8.11 10.69
CA VAL A 114 -18.56 7.61 9.45
C VAL A 114 -17.51 7.62 8.35
N TRP A 115 -17.18 6.45 7.84
CA TRP A 115 -16.14 6.25 6.84
C TRP A 115 -16.73 6.18 5.43
N THR A 116 -15.96 6.59 4.43
CA THR A 116 -16.24 6.33 3.01
C THR A 116 -14.97 5.94 2.28
N VAL A 117 -15.03 4.84 1.52
CA VAL A 117 -13.93 4.33 0.70
C VAL A 117 -14.43 4.11 -0.72
N HIS A 118 -13.63 4.46 -1.73
CA HIS A 118 -13.98 4.25 -3.14
C HIS A 118 -12.86 3.54 -3.89
N LEU A 119 -12.88 2.20 -3.81
CA LEU A 119 -11.94 1.36 -4.55
C LEU A 119 -12.28 1.29 -6.04
N ALA A 120 -11.26 1.32 -6.90
CA ALA A 120 -11.39 1.01 -8.32
C ALA A 120 -10.13 0.30 -8.85
N ASN A 121 -10.28 -0.44 -9.95
CA ASN A 121 -9.19 -1.01 -10.73
C ASN A 121 -9.23 -0.49 -12.16
N LYS A 122 -8.19 0.26 -12.55
CA LYS A 122 -8.08 0.88 -13.88
C LYS A 122 -7.04 0.21 -14.76
N LYS A 123 -6.42 -0.90 -14.34
CA LYS A 123 -5.27 -1.52 -15.02
C LYS A 123 -5.55 -1.84 -16.48
N ALA A 124 -6.71 -2.40 -16.81
CA ALA A 124 -7.07 -2.75 -18.19
C ALA A 124 -7.39 -1.52 -19.06
N ASN A 125 -7.73 -0.38 -18.46
CA ASN A 125 -7.95 0.89 -19.17
C ASN A 125 -6.72 1.81 -19.18
N SER A 126 -5.58 1.37 -18.61
CA SER A 126 -4.38 2.20 -18.45
C SER A 126 -3.39 2.03 -19.59
N TYR A 127 -2.33 2.82 -19.54
CA TYR A 127 -1.14 2.67 -20.39
C TYR A 127 -0.38 1.38 -20.05
N ALA A 128 0.23 0.78 -21.07
CA ALA A 128 1.20 -0.29 -20.89
C ALA A 128 2.44 0.25 -20.16
N LEU A 129 3.09 -0.59 -19.36
CA LEU A 129 4.42 -0.24 -18.85
C LEU A 129 5.40 -0.29 -20.02
N ALA A 130 6.18 0.78 -20.20
CA ALA A 130 7.14 0.87 -21.28
C ALA A 130 8.39 0.05 -20.94
N GLU A 131 8.56 -1.07 -21.62
CA GLU A 131 9.69 -2.00 -21.43
C GLU A 131 10.78 -1.84 -22.50
N THR A 132 10.57 -0.93 -23.46
CA THR A 132 11.53 -0.67 -24.54
C THR A 132 11.58 0.83 -24.88
N PRO A 133 12.77 1.46 -24.88
CA PRO A 133 14.07 0.89 -24.45
C PRO A 133 14.07 0.50 -22.95
N PRO A 134 15.05 -0.30 -22.48
CA PRO A 134 15.22 -0.53 -21.03
C PRO A 134 15.30 0.81 -20.28
N ASN A 135 14.82 0.86 -19.04
CA ASN A 135 14.68 2.09 -18.24
C ASN A 135 13.73 3.17 -18.82
N ALA A 136 12.85 2.83 -19.78
CA ALA A 136 11.90 3.80 -20.34
C ALA A 136 10.85 4.28 -19.33
N GLY A 137 10.52 3.46 -18.32
CA GLY A 137 9.67 3.75 -17.15
C GLY A 137 8.86 5.06 -17.18
N ILE A 138 9.20 5.99 -16.29
CA ILE A 138 8.54 7.31 -16.19
C ILE A 138 8.92 8.24 -17.36
N VAL A 139 10.08 8.05 -17.98
CA VAL A 139 10.57 8.83 -19.13
C VAL A 139 9.56 8.79 -20.29
N SER A 140 8.82 7.69 -20.43
CA SER A 140 7.76 7.55 -21.44
C SER A 140 6.57 8.51 -21.26
N TYR A 141 6.47 9.18 -20.11
CA TYR A 141 5.44 10.17 -19.79
C TYR A 141 5.95 11.62 -19.84
N GLU A 142 7.25 11.82 -20.07
CA GLU A 142 7.85 13.16 -20.16
C GLU A 142 7.43 13.88 -21.45
N ASP A 143 7.54 15.21 -21.47
CA ASP A 143 7.23 16.06 -22.62
C ASP A 143 5.82 15.88 -23.24
N GLY A 144 4.86 15.43 -22.42
CA GLY A 144 3.49 15.13 -22.87
C GLY A 144 3.35 13.83 -23.66
N GLY A 145 4.37 12.97 -23.62
CA GLY A 145 4.34 11.61 -24.16
C GLY A 145 3.48 10.67 -23.33
N PHE A 146 3.05 9.58 -23.97
CA PHE A 146 2.39 8.47 -23.28
C PHE A 146 2.81 7.15 -23.93
N PRO A 147 2.98 6.06 -23.15
CA PRO A 147 3.13 4.73 -23.73
C PRO A 147 1.86 4.33 -24.50
N PRO A 148 1.90 3.25 -25.30
CA PRO A 148 0.68 2.66 -25.85
C PRO A 148 -0.31 2.27 -24.74
N LEU A 149 -1.61 2.38 -25.01
CA LEU A 149 -2.65 1.86 -24.11
C LEU A 149 -2.64 0.33 -24.09
N ARG A 150 -2.91 -0.26 -22.93
CA ARG A 150 -3.40 -1.64 -22.87
C ARG A 150 -4.73 -1.73 -23.59
N ASN A 151 -5.06 -2.87 -24.17
CA ASN A 151 -6.31 -3.11 -24.88
C ASN A 151 -6.58 -2.04 -25.94
N CYS A 152 -5.59 -1.71 -26.75
CA CYS A 152 -5.67 -0.62 -27.72
C CYS A 152 -6.77 -0.84 -28.78
N ASP A 153 -7.11 -2.11 -29.05
CA ASP A 153 -8.24 -2.51 -29.92
C ASP A 153 -9.60 -1.99 -29.40
N GLU A 154 -9.72 -1.70 -28.10
CA GLU A 154 -10.93 -1.14 -27.47
C GLU A 154 -10.98 0.41 -27.55
N GLY A 155 -10.14 1.00 -28.41
CA GLY A 155 -10.13 2.43 -28.73
C GLY A 155 -8.93 3.20 -28.16
N PRO A 156 -8.55 4.31 -28.81
CA PRO A 156 -7.31 5.04 -28.51
C PRO A 156 -7.43 6.08 -27.37
N ASP A 157 -8.65 6.37 -26.90
CA ASP A 157 -8.93 7.40 -25.91
C ASP A 157 -9.24 6.74 -24.54
N PRO A 158 -8.34 6.85 -23.53
CA PRO A 158 -8.55 6.23 -22.23
C PRO A 158 -9.68 6.89 -21.43
N ASP A 159 -10.09 8.11 -21.78
CA ASP A 159 -11.16 8.84 -21.11
C ASP A 159 -12.53 8.63 -21.77
N ASN A 160 -12.59 7.87 -22.87
CA ASN A 160 -13.85 7.55 -23.55
C ASN A 160 -14.79 6.80 -22.57
N PRO A 161 -16.02 7.32 -22.29
CA PRO A 161 -16.89 6.73 -21.28
C PRO A 161 -17.30 5.28 -21.57
N ALA A 162 -17.43 4.89 -22.85
CA ALA A 162 -17.74 3.53 -23.22
C ALA A 162 -16.56 2.58 -22.95
N ARG A 163 -15.34 3.04 -23.20
CA ARG A 163 -14.10 2.32 -22.90
C ARG A 163 -13.90 2.17 -21.38
N VAL A 164 -14.00 3.26 -20.63
CA VAL A 164 -13.90 3.27 -19.16
C VAL A 164 -14.88 2.26 -18.56
N ARG A 165 -16.15 2.28 -18.99
CA ARG A 165 -17.19 1.35 -18.53
C ARG A 165 -16.88 -0.11 -18.85
N ARG A 166 -16.14 -0.38 -19.93
CA ARG A 166 -15.76 -1.73 -20.35
C ARG A 166 -14.52 -2.26 -19.63
N LEU A 167 -13.55 -1.40 -19.35
CA LEU A 167 -12.20 -1.78 -18.95
C LEU A 167 -11.79 -1.37 -17.54
N THR A 168 -12.71 -0.80 -16.75
CA THR A 168 -12.49 -0.46 -15.35
C THR A 168 -13.38 -1.34 -14.47
N ILE A 169 -12.84 -1.79 -13.33
CA ILE A 169 -13.67 -2.38 -12.26
C ILE A 169 -13.94 -1.27 -11.24
N ASP A 170 -15.21 -0.88 -11.11
CA ASP A 170 -15.63 0.20 -10.23
C ASP A 170 -16.96 -0.17 -9.53
N PRO A 171 -16.93 -0.63 -8.27
CA PRO A 171 -18.12 -0.87 -7.47
C PRO A 171 -18.84 0.43 -7.04
N GLY A 172 -18.24 1.60 -7.24
CA GLY A 172 -18.62 2.85 -6.60
C GLY A 172 -18.22 2.92 -5.13
N PRO A 173 -18.38 4.09 -4.49
CA PRO A 173 -18.02 4.26 -3.08
C PRO A 173 -18.86 3.36 -2.16
N ARG A 174 -18.30 3.06 -0.99
CA ARG A 174 -18.98 2.41 0.14
C ARG A 174 -18.76 3.24 1.40
N ALA A 175 -19.82 3.41 2.17
CA ALA A 175 -19.78 4.04 3.48
C ALA A 175 -20.25 3.08 4.59
N ILE A 176 -19.64 3.21 5.77
CA ILE A 176 -19.88 2.38 6.95
C ILE A 176 -19.75 3.25 8.22
N ARG A 177 -20.58 3.01 9.24
CA ARG A 177 -20.43 3.66 10.55
C ARG A 177 -19.41 2.92 11.41
N GLY A 178 -18.65 3.65 12.21
CA GLY A 178 -17.74 3.09 13.21
C GLY A 178 -18.46 2.21 14.23
N THR A 179 -19.75 2.47 14.46
CA THR A 179 -20.62 1.66 15.31
C THR A 179 -21.19 0.40 14.64
N ASP A 180 -21.04 0.23 13.32
CA ASP A 180 -21.59 -0.93 12.62
C ASP A 180 -20.74 -2.17 12.90
N ASP A 181 -21.38 -3.34 13.01
CA ASP A 181 -20.74 -4.64 13.18
C ASP A 181 -20.79 -5.51 11.90
N ARG A 182 -21.55 -5.05 10.89
CA ARG A 182 -21.74 -5.75 9.62
C ARG A 182 -20.78 -5.24 8.55
N PRO A 183 -20.08 -6.15 7.85
CA PRO A 183 -19.26 -5.77 6.70
C PRO A 183 -20.08 -5.11 5.59
N VAL A 184 -19.45 -4.19 4.86
CA VAL A 184 -20.00 -3.58 3.65
C VAL A 184 -19.11 -3.97 2.47
N SER A 185 -19.63 -4.80 1.56
CA SER A 185 -18.88 -5.29 0.40
C SER A 185 -18.73 -4.21 -0.69
N CYS A 186 -17.51 -4.08 -1.23
CA CYS A 186 -17.19 -3.24 -2.38
C CYS A 186 -17.49 -4.00 -3.68
N ASP A 187 -18.76 -4.37 -3.87
CA ASP A 187 -19.17 -5.41 -4.80
C ASP A 187 -20.05 -4.92 -5.97
N ARG A 188 -20.33 -5.85 -6.87
CA ARG A 188 -21.25 -5.66 -7.99
C ARG A 188 -22.72 -5.64 -7.55
N ALA A 189 -23.11 -6.38 -6.53
CA ALA A 189 -24.51 -6.60 -6.21
C ALA A 189 -25.14 -5.44 -5.41
N SER A 190 -24.42 -4.88 -4.43
CA SER A 190 -24.95 -3.86 -3.53
C SER A 190 -24.99 -2.47 -4.16
N VAL A 191 -25.86 -1.59 -3.66
CA VAL A 191 -25.94 -0.19 -4.11
C VAL A 191 -24.80 0.61 -3.48
N ALA A 192 -24.12 1.42 -4.29
CA ALA A 192 -23.06 2.31 -3.82
C ALA A 192 -23.59 3.30 -2.77
N THR A 193 -22.74 3.64 -1.81
CA THR A 193 -23.06 4.54 -0.70
C THR A 193 -21.90 5.49 -0.40
N TYR A 194 -22.22 6.67 0.10
CA TYR A 194 -21.22 7.65 0.54
C TYR A 194 -21.71 8.39 1.79
N CYS A 195 -20.77 8.89 2.58
CA CYS A 195 -21.03 9.78 3.70
C CYS A 195 -21.13 11.23 3.20
N THR A 196 -22.15 11.95 3.62
CA THR A 196 -22.27 13.40 3.40
C THR A 196 -21.48 14.17 4.46
N PRO A 197 -21.17 15.46 4.23
CA PRO A 197 -20.54 16.32 5.25
C PRO A 197 -21.28 16.37 6.60
N ASN A 198 -22.58 16.07 6.63
CA ASN A 198 -23.40 16.00 7.85
C ASN A 198 -23.44 14.60 8.50
N ALA A 199 -22.50 13.70 8.15
CA ALA A 199 -22.41 12.33 8.65
C ALA A 199 -23.63 11.42 8.35
N GLU A 200 -24.36 11.72 7.26
CA GLU A 200 -25.43 10.88 6.77
C GLU A 200 -24.94 9.96 5.64
N ILE A 201 -25.22 8.66 5.73
CA ILE A 201 -24.96 7.71 4.65
C ILE A 201 -26.10 7.79 3.62
N ARG A 202 -25.76 8.09 2.37
CA ARG A 202 -26.70 8.21 1.25
C ARG A 202 -26.45 7.13 0.20
N ARG A 203 -27.52 6.64 -0.42
CA ARG A 203 -27.48 5.66 -1.52
C ARG A 203 -27.29 6.37 -2.85
N LEU A 204 -26.38 5.87 -3.68
CA LEU A 204 -26.15 6.31 -5.06
C LEU A 204 -26.69 5.27 -6.04
N THR A 205 -28.01 5.25 -6.23
CA THR A 205 -28.69 4.24 -7.07
C THR A 205 -28.33 4.31 -8.55
N SER A 206 -27.89 5.47 -9.03
CA SER A 206 -27.54 5.72 -10.43
C SER A 206 -26.03 5.72 -10.67
N TYR A 207 -25.22 5.28 -9.70
CA TYR A 207 -23.78 5.18 -9.88
C TYR A 207 -23.46 4.18 -11.01
N PRO A 208 -22.67 4.54 -12.03
CA PRO A 208 -22.40 3.70 -13.19
C PRO A 208 -21.34 2.64 -12.86
N LYS A 209 -21.68 1.69 -11.99
CA LYS A 209 -20.78 0.59 -11.64
C LYS A 209 -20.37 -0.20 -12.88
N SER A 210 -19.15 -0.71 -12.89
CA SER A 210 -18.62 -1.55 -13.96
C SER A 210 -17.85 -2.74 -13.42
N PHE A 211 -18.15 -3.92 -13.94
CA PHE A 211 -17.42 -5.14 -13.73
C PHE A 211 -17.22 -5.88 -15.06
N PRO A 212 -16.23 -6.77 -15.20
CA PRO A 212 -15.96 -7.46 -16.46
C PRO A 212 -17.19 -8.16 -17.04
N GLN A 213 -18.01 -8.79 -16.20
CA GLN A 213 -19.22 -9.54 -16.61
C GLN A 213 -20.34 -8.62 -17.14
N ASP A 214 -20.27 -7.30 -16.90
CA ASP A 214 -21.22 -6.34 -17.45
C ASP A 214 -20.94 -6.00 -18.93
N SER A 215 -19.72 -6.28 -19.39
CA SER A 215 -19.22 -5.89 -20.72
C SER A 215 -18.80 -7.07 -21.58
N PHE A 216 -18.52 -8.23 -20.97
CA PHE A 216 -18.07 -9.44 -21.63
C PHE A 216 -18.92 -10.64 -21.19
N SER A 217 -19.58 -11.28 -22.15
CA SER A 217 -20.53 -12.39 -21.89
C SER A 217 -19.85 -13.70 -21.49
N GLU A 218 -18.59 -13.88 -21.89
CA GLU A 218 -17.77 -15.05 -21.58
C GLU A 218 -16.46 -14.59 -20.97
N LEU A 219 -16.13 -15.17 -19.81
CA LEU A 219 -14.89 -14.90 -19.09
C LEU A 219 -14.22 -16.21 -18.73
N PHE A 220 -12.92 -16.27 -18.98
CA PHE A 220 -12.03 -17.33 -18.54
C PHE A 220 -11.42 -16.95 -17.19
N SER A 221 -11.36 -17.91 -16.26
CA SER A 221 -10.60 -17.78 -15.02
C SER A 221 -9.69 -19.00 -14.90
N PRO A 222 -8.37 -18.82 -14.67
CA PRO A 222 -7.49 -19.95 -14.40
C PRO A 222 -7.84 -20.53 -13.03
N LYS A 223 -8.56 -21.67 -12.99
CA LYS A 223 -8.72 -22.43 -11.74
C LYS A 223 -7.40 -23.16 -11.44
N SER A 224 -7.00 -23.13 -10.17
CA SER A 224 -5.79 -23.80 -9.66
C SER A 224 -5.88 -25.33 -9.61
N ASP A 225 -6.97 -25.94 -10.10
CA ASP A 225 -7.23 -27.38 -9.99
C ASP A 225 -6.81 -28.17 -11.23
N GLY A 226 -5.84 -27.69 -12.03
CA GLY A 226 -5.15 -28.48 -13.06
C GLY A 226 -6.04 -29.13 -14.14
N ASN A 227 -7.34 -28.84 -14.16
CA ASN A 227 -8.31 -29.44 -15.06
C ASN A 227 -8.99 -28.32 -15.84
N THR A 228 -8.29 -27.89 -16.90
CA THR A 228 -8.64 -26.77 -17.79
C THR A 228 -9.91 -26.98 -18.62
N GLN A 229 -10.77 -27.94 -18.30
CA GLN A 229 -11.91 -28.34 -19.13
C GLN A 229 -13.30 -27.96 -18.61
N SER A 230 -13.43 -27.18 -17.52
CA SER A 230 -14.74 -26.63 -17.11
C SER A 230 -14.81 -25.10 -17.26
N ALA A 231 -14.58 -24.61 -18.47
CA ALA A 231 -14.57 -23.19 -18.83
C ALA A 231 -15.95 -22.50 -18.85
N HIS A 232 -16.97 -23.02 -18.15
CA HIS A 232 -18.34 -22.50 -18.22
C HIS A 232 -18.92 -21.99 -16.90
N HIS A 233 -18.18 -22.05 -15.78
CA HIS A 233 -18.52 -21.35 -14.55
C HIS A 233 -17.30 -20.58 -14.04
N CYS A 234 -17.21 -19.32 -14.46
CA CYS A 234 -16.23 -18.36 -13.97
C CYS A 234 -16.53 -18.03 -12.51
N ASP A 235 -15.54 -18.16 -11.61
CA ASP A 235 -15.53 -17.48 -10.32
C ASP A 235 -15.17 -16.01 -10.59
N ALA A 236 -16.12 -15.31 -11.21
CA ALA A 236 -15.94 -13.98 -11.76
C ALA A 236 -15.49 -12.97 -10.68
N ILE A 237 -14.77 -11.92 -11.08
CA ILE A 237 -14.48 -10.79 -10.15
C ILE A 237 -15.81 -10.09 -9.85
N GLU A 238 -16.28 -10.21 -8.61
CA GLU A 238 -17.57 -9.65 -8.16
C GLU A 238 -17.40 -8.57 -7.08
N THR A 239 -16.17 -8.38 -6.59
CA THR A 239 -15.84 -7.43 -5.53
C THR A 239 -14.39 -7.00 -5.60
N LEU A 240 -14.10 -5.79 -5.13
CA LEU A 240 -12.74 -5.28 -4.87
C LEU A 240 -12.35 -5.35 -3.39
N GLY A 241 -13.18 -5.99 -2.54
CA GLY A 241 -12.92 -6.17 -1.11
C GLY A 241 -14.14 -5.84 -0.25
N GLU A 242 -13.90 -5.49 1.00
CA GLU A 242 -14.96 -5.11 1.94
C GLU A 242 -14.47 -4.12 3.00
N LEU A 243 -15.40 -3.34 3.53
CA LEU A 243 -15.20 -2.46 4.67
C LEU A 243 -15.72 -3.13 5.93
N ARG A 244 -14.97 -3.01 7.02
CA ARG A 244 -15.39 -3.39 8.37
C ARG A 244 -14.95 -2.30 9.35
N THR A 245 -15.46 -2.39 10.57
CA THR A 245 -15.08 -1.51 11.68
C THR A 245 -14.77 -2.35 12.91
N ASP A 246 -13.83 -1.88 13.74
CA ASP A 246 -13.55 -2.52 15.02
C ASP A 246 -14.32 -1.85 16.17
N GLY A 247 -14.22 -2.41 17.38
CA GLY A 247 -14.94 -1.91 18.56
C GLY A 247 -14.55 -0.50 19.02
N GLN A 248 -13.55 0.14 18.39
CA GLN A 248 -13.16 1.53 18.68
C GLN A 248 -13.61 2.50 17.58
N GLY A 249 -14.31 2.02 16.56
CA GLY A 249 -14.77 2.82 15.41
C GLY A 249 -13.71 3.01 14.33
N ARG A 250 -12.60 2.27 14.38
CA ARG A 250 -11.55 2.30 13.36
C ARG A 250 -12.01 1.55 12.12
N LEU A 251 -11.60 2.03 10.95
CA LEU A 251 -11.91 1.38 9.67
C LEU A 251 -10.92 0.26 9.38
N LEU A 252 -11.44 -0.87 8.89
CA LEU A 252 -10.66 -1.95 8.29
C LEU A 252 -11.07 -2.07 6.82
N VAL A 253 -10.11 -1.89 5.91
CA VAL A 253 -10.31 -2.18 4.48
C VAL A 253 -9.66 -3.52 4.18
N VAL A 254 -10.48 -4.54 3.91
CA VAL A 254 -10.03 -5.91 3.62
C VAL A 254 -9.89 -6.08 2.11
N GLY A 255 -8.77 -6.66 1.66
CA GLY A 255 -8.55 -6.94 0.24
C GLY A 255 -9.58 -7.90 -0.37
N ALA A 256 -9.54 -8.02 -1.70
CA ALA A 256 -10.35 -8.97 -2.47
C ALA A 256 -9.79 -10.40 -2.37
N TYR A 257 -10.18 -11.26 -3.32
CA TYR A 257 -9.96 -12.71 -3.24
C TYR A 257 -8.77 -13.23 -4.06
N GLY A 258 -8.08 -12.36 -4.80
CA GLY A 258 -6.95 -12.71 -5.66
C GLY A 258 -7.40 -13.34 -6.97
N ARG A 259 -8.59 -12.96 -7.45
CA ARG A 259 -9.18 -13.44 -8.69
C ARG A 259 -8.60 -12.68 -9.88
N ALA A 260 -8.37 -13.40 -10.97
CA ALA A 260 -8.03 -12.85 -12.27
C ALA A 260 -8.88 -13.51 -13.35
N CYS A 261 -9.29 -12.74 -14.36
CA CYS A 261 -10.07 -13.28 -15.47
C CYS A 261 -9.74 -12.61 -16.79
N ALA A 262 -9.87 -13.37 -17.88
CA ALA A 262 -9.71 -12.89 -19.24
C ALA A 262 -11.02 -12.95 -20.02
N TRP A 263 -11.28 -12.01 -20.92
CA TRP A 263 -12.38 -12.16 -21.88
C TRP A 263 -11.96 -12.97 -23.11
N TYR A 264 -12.95 -13.38 -23.90
CA TYR A 264 -12.74 -14.17 -25.12
C TYR A 264 -12.61 -13.29 -26.37
N LYS A 265 -11.73 -13.69 -27.28
CA LYS A 265 -11.59 -13.16 -28.65
C LYS A 265 -11.46 -14.32 -29.62
N ASP A 266 -12.27 -14.32 -30.67
CA ASP A 266 -12.29 -15.36 -31.71
C ASP A 266 -12.43 -16.79 -31.15
N GLY A 267 -13.25 -16.96 -30.11
CA GLY A 267 -13.56 -18.26 -29.49
C GLY A 267 -12.49 -18.79 -28.52
N MET A 268 -11.45 -18.01 -28.23
CA MET A 268 -10.40 -18.35 -27.25
C MET A 268 -10.26 -17.24 -26.21
N PRO A 269 -9.87 -17.56 -24.95
CA PRO A 269 -9.52 -16.50 -24.01
C PRO A 269 -8.27 -15.76 -24.48
N TYR A 270 -8.16 -14.48 -24.14
CA TYR A 270 -6.93 -13.74 -24.37
C TYR A 270 -5.72 -14.45 -23.74
N PRO A 271 -4.60 -14.59 -24.47
CA PRO A 271 -3.43 -15.29 -23.97
C PRO A 271 -2.79 -14.52 -22.81
N LEU A 272 -2.21 -15.26 -21.86
CA LEU A 272 -1.33 -14.72 -20.83
C LEU A 272 0.10 -15.04 -21.23
N ASN A 273 0.74 -14.13 -21.98
CA ASN A 273 2.02 -14.37 -22.64
C ASN A 273 3.11 -13.34 -22.26
N ALA A 274 2.77 -12.32 -21.48
CA ALA A 274 3.70 -11.36 -20.90
C ALA A 274 3.67 -11.44 -19.37
N ASP A 275 4.70 -10.93 -18.72
CA ASP A 275 4.82 -10.81 -17.26
C ASP A 275 4.02 -9.63 -16.71
N VAL A 276 3.95 -8.50 -17.44
CA VAL A 276 3.24 -7.29 -16.98
C VAL A 276 2.08 -6.88 -17.88
N ASN A 277 2.32 -6.76 -19.18
CA ASN A 277 1.37 -6.17 -20.13
C ASN A 277 0.55 -7.24 -20.86
N ASN A 278 -0.59 -7.62 -20.28
CA ASN A 278 -1.48 -8.63 -20.86
C ASN A 278 -2.84 -8.02 -21.20
N ASP A 279 -3.10 -7.82 -22.49
CA ASP A 279 -4.42 -7.43 -22.99
C ASP A 279 -5.45 -8.52 -22.71
N GLY A 280 -6.71 -8.13 -22.51
CA GLY A 280 -7.80 -9.03 -22.22
C GLY A 280 -7.97 -9.41 -20.77
N TRP A 281 -7.04 -9.04 -19.89
CA TRP A 281 -7.00 -9.50 -18.50
C TRP A 281 -7.43 -8.45 -17.48
N PHE A 282 -8.10 -8.93 -16.44
CA PHE A 282 -8.49 -8.22 -15.24
C PHE A 282 -7.97 -8.94 -13.99
N ASP A 283 -7.74 -8.20 -12.91
CA ASP A 283 -7.51 -8.71 -11.57
C ASP A 283 -8.38 -7.96 -10.55
N ASP A 284 -8.51 -8.48 -9.33
CA ASP A 284 -9.30 -7.87 -8.25
C ASP A 284 -8.45 -7.04 -7.26
N THR A 285 -7.26 -6.60 -7.68
CA THR A 285 -6.54 -5.52 -6.95
C THR A 285 -7.27 -4.20 -7.14
N ALA A 286 -7.01 -3.22 -6.29
CA ALA A 286 -7.67 -1.92 -6.37
C ALA A 286 -6.94 -0.89 -5.52
N ASP A 287 -7.23 0.38 -5.76
CA ASP A 287 -6.83 1.46 -4.87
C ASP A 287 -7.93 2.54 -4.84
N GLY A 288 -7.86 3.44 -3.87
CA GLY A 288 -8.82 4.53 -3.80
C GLY A 288 -8.76 5.39 -2.54
N PRO A 289 -9.50 6.51 -2.54
CA PRO A 289 -9.55 7.43 -1.40
C PRO A 289 -10.30 6.83 -0.21
N VAL A 290 -9.84 7.21 0.98
CA VAL A 290 -10.46 6.97 2.28
C VAL A 290 -10.79 8.31 2.91
N SER A 291 -12.03 8.50 3.36
CA SER A 291 -12.49 9.73 4.03
C SER A 291 -13.31 9.39 5.27
N ALA A 292 -13.39 10.33 6.20
CA ALA A 292 -14.13 10.15 7.44
C ALA A 292 -14.80 11.45 7.91
N VAL A 293 -15.91 11.30 8.63
CA VAL A 293 -16.59 12.38 9.35
C VAL A 293 -16.79 11.94 10.79
N LEU A 294 -16.32 12.73 11.75
CA LEU A 294 -16.57 12.55 13.17
C LEU A 294 -17.97 13.05 13.53
N VAL A 295 -18.67 12.32 14.39
CA VAL A 295 -19.96 12.70 14.96
C VAL A 295 -19.80 12.91 16.45
N PHE A 296 -20.29 14.03 16.96
CA PHE A 296 -20.23 14.39 18.38
C PHE A 296 -21.58 14.24 19.07
N GLU A 297 -21.56 14.07 20.39
CA GLU A 297 -22.76 13.90 21.23
C GLU A 297 -23.73 15.08 21.18
N ASP A 298 -23.24 16.29 20.88
CA ASP A 298 -24.05 17.50 20.73
C ASP A 298 -24.71 17.61 19.34
N GLY A 299 -24.54 16.59 18.48
CA GLY A 299 -25.03 16.52 17.12
C GLY A 299 -24.18 17.27 16.09
N SER A 300 -23.08 17.91 16.51
CA SER A 300 -22.13 18.51 15.56
C SER A 300 -21.26 17.45 14.89
N VAL A 301 -20.63 17.83 13.77
CA VAL A 301 -19.75 16.96 12.98
C VAL A 301 -18.42 17.66 12.68
N ALA A 302 -17.39 16.88 12.39
CA ALA A 302 -16.13 17.40 11.85
C ALA A 302 -15.61 16.51 10.72
N GLU A 303 -15.28 17.13 9.59
CA GLU A 303 -14.57 16.46 8.51
C GLU A 303 -13.14 16.11 8.93
N VAL A 304 -12.66 14.96 8.48
CA VAL A 304 -11.30 14.48 8.71
C VAL A 304 -10.55 14.51 7.38
N HIS A 305 -9.30 15.01 7.40
CA HIS A 305 -8.42 14.93 6.24
C HIS A 305 -8.21 13.46 5.84
N GLY A 306 -8.52 13.16 4.58
CA GLY A 306 -8.56 11.80 4.07
C GLY A 306 -7.20 11.12 3.94
N SER A 307 -7.25 9.90 3.42
CA SER A 307 -6.11 9.00 3.21
C SER A 307 -6.32 8.23 1.90
N TRP A 308 -5.42 7.32 1.57
CA TRP A 308 -5.53 6.39 0.46
C TRP A 308 -5.42 4.94 0.94
N VAL A 309 -6.01 4.02 0.20
CA VAL A 309 -5.80 2.58 0.39
C VAL A 309 -5.37 1.95 -0.92
N VAL A 310 -4.44 1.01 -0.84
CA VAL A 310 -4.01 0.14 -1.93
C VAL A 310 -4.25 -1.31 -1.52
N SER A 311 -4.91 -2.08 -2.36
CA SER A 311 -5.08 -3.53 -2.26
C SER A 311 -4.22 -4.20 -3.32
N THR A 312 -3.25 -5.00 -2.90
CA THR A 312 -2.26 -5.63 -3.79
C THR A 312 -2.10 -7.12 -3.51
N ASP A 313 -1.15 -7.76 -4.19
CA ASP A 313 -0.68 -9.13 -3.99
C ASP A 313 -0.33 -9.48 -2.52
N PRO A 314 -0.29 -10.77 -2.13
CA PRO A 314 0.09 -11.18 -0.78
C PRO A 314 1.53 -10.80 -0.37
N GLY A 315 1.71 -10.47 0.90
CA GLY A 315 3.04 -10.21 1.49
C GLY A 315 3.65 -11.52 1.96
N TYR A 316 4.28 -12.27 1.05
CA TYR A 316 4.78 -13.62 1.35
C TYR A 316 5.93 -13.65 2.37
N ALA A 317 6.68 -12.56 2.52
CA ALA A 317 7.80 -12.45 3.44
C ALA A 317 7.74 -11.09 4.18
N PRO A 318 6.74 -10.87 5.05
CA PRO A 318 6.37 -9.53 5.50
C PRO A 318 7.39 -8.89 6.46
N GLN A 319 8.32 -9.68 7.02
CA GLN A 319 9.44 -9.21 7.84
C GLN A 319 10.70 -8.88 7.02
N ILE A 320 10.71 -9.14 5.72
CA ILE A 320 11.85 -8.86 4.85
C ILE A 320 11.66 -7.45 4.29
N MET A 321 12.47 -6.51 4.80
CA MET A 321 12.50 -5.13 4.32
C MET A 321 13.16 -5.08 2.93
N ASN A 322 12.60 -4.27 2.03
CA ASN A 322 13.28 -3.89 0.79
C ASN A 322 14.54 -3.09 1.09
N ALA A 323 15.57 -3.18 0.24
CA ALA A 323 16.77 -2.36 0.40
C ALA A 323 16.48 -0.85 0.25
N VAL A 324 15.52 -0.51 -0.61
CA VAL A 324 14.85 0.78 -0.71
C VAL A 324 13.35 0.49 -0.69
N SER A 325 12.65 1.03 0.29
CA SER A 325 11.21 0.85 0.46
C SER A 325 10.43 2.01 -0.15
N LEU A 326 9.12 1.82 -0.37
CA LEU A 326 8.24 2.92 -0.79
C LEU A 326 8.25 4.08 0.22
N TRP A 327 8.49 3.80 1.50
CA TRP A 327 8.63 4.86 2.50
C TRP A 327 9.86 5.73 2.22
N ASP A 328 10.97 5.13 1.79
CA ASP A 328 12.21 5.86 1.48
C ASP A 328 12.00 6.78 0.26
N GLU A 329 11.30 6.32 -0.78
CA GLU A 329 10.92 7.13 -1.95
C GLU A 329 10.02 8.32 -1.60
N VAL A 330 9.02 8.07 -0.74
CA VAL A 330 8.11 9.12 -0.25
C VAL A 330 8.87 10.14 0.61
N TYR A 331 9.72 9.66 1.52
CA TYR A 331 10.50 10.50 2.42
C TYR A 331 11.53 11.35 1.63
N ASP A 332 12.24 10.75 0.67
CA ASP A 332 13.14 11.47 -0.23
C ASP A 332 12.40 12.54 -1.05
N THR A 333 11.23 12.21 -1.61
CA THR A 333 10.38 13.19 -2.30
C THR A 333 10.02 14.36 -1.38
N TRP A 334 9.64 14.07 -0.14
CA TRP A 334 9.26 15.10 0.83
C TRP A 334 10.45 15.98 1.25
N ILE A 335 11.64 15.41 1.40
CA ILE A 335 12.88 16.16 1.64
C ILE A 335 13.20 17.06 0.45
N ARG A 336 13.27 16.51 -0.77
CA ARG A 336 13.76 17.23 -1.96
C ARG A 336 12.76 18.22 -2.54
N HIS A 337 11.46 17.94 -2.41
CA HIS A 337 10.42 18.69 -3.10
C HIS A 337 9.41 19.38 -2.18
N LEU A 338 9.24 18.89 -0.94
CA LEU A 338 8.27 19.46 0.02
C LEU A 338 8.94 20.10 1.24
N ARG A 339 10.28 20.20 1.24
CA ARG A 339 11.06 20.89 2.28
C ARG A 339 10.79 20.31 3.69
N LEU A 340 10.67 18.98 3.78
CA LEU A 340 10.41 18.28 5.04
C LEU A 340 11.53 18.51 6.07
N GLU A 341 12.79 18.36 5.65
CA GLU A 341 13.98 18.55 6.50
C GLU A 341 14.98 19.49 5.79
N PRO A 342 14.81 20.83 5.92
CA PRO A 342 15.70 21.83 5.31
C PRO A 342 17.17 21.67 5.68
N GLU A 343 17.46 21.10 6.85
CA GLU A 343 18.80 20.80 7.34
C GLU A 343 19.50 19.72 6.52
N ILE A 344 18.74 18.83 5.86
CA ILE A 344 19.24 17.84 4.89
C ILE A 344 19.33 18.47 3.50
N PHE A 345 18.23 19.07 3.03
CA PHE A 345 18.10 19.57 1.67
C PHE A 345 17.22 20.83 1.60
N GLU A 346 17.73 21.87 0.94
CA GLU A 346 16.90 23.01 0.48
C GLU A 346 16.94 23.11 -1.04
N SER A 347 18.02 23.67 -1.60
CA SER A 347 18.26 23.72 -3.05
C SER A 347 19.34 22.73 -3.49
N ARG A 348 19.99 22.08 -2.53
CA ARG A 348 21.08 21.11 -2.64
C ARG A 348 21.26 20.44 -1.29
N TYR A 349 21.86 19.25 -1.27
CA TYR A 349 22.21 18.58 -0.02
C TYR A 349 23.19 19.41 0.82
N ASN A 350 22.92 19.51 2.10
CA ASN A 350 23.77 20.19 3.08
C ASN A 350 24.97 19.32 3.44
N LYS A 351 26.17 19.70 2.99
CA LYS A 351 27.43 18.99 3.31
C LYS A 351 27.78 19.00 4.80
N GLY A 352 27.18 19.91 5.58
CA GLY A 352 27.31 19.97 7.02
C GLY A 352 26.42 18.98 7.77
N TYR A 353 25.41 18.40 7.11
CA TYR A 353 24.54 17.40 7.71
C TYR A 353 25.34 16.18 8.17
N ARG A 354 24.94 15.61 9.30
CA ARG A 354 25.57 14.42 9.88
C ARG A 354 24.48 13.38 10.13
N PRO A 355 24.35 12.38 9.24
CA PRO A 355 23.42 11.30 9.49
C PRO A 355 23.87 10.51 10.72
N TYR A 356 22.92 9.91 11.41
CA TYR A 356 23.19 9.06 12.57
C TYR A 356 22.96 7.59 12.23
N PHE A 357 23.78 6.72 12.80
CA PHE A 357 23.82 5.31 12.43
C PHE A 357 22.50 4.61 12.76
N GLY A 358 22.06 4.79 14.00
CA GLY A 358 20.80 4.30 14.53
C GLY A 358 20.97 3.65 15.89
N GLY A 359 19.87 3.56 16.63
CA GLY A 359 19.82 3.01 17.97
C GLY A 359 18.40 3.06 18.53
N PHE A 360 18.22 2.51 19.73
CA PHE A 360 16.95 2.63 20.43
C PHE A 360 16.83 3.99 21.10
N SER A 361 15.76 4.71 20.80
CA SER A 361 15.35 5.94 21.47
C SER A 361 13.85 5.85 21.78
N ASP A 362 13.46 6.21 23.01
CA ASP A 362 12.06 6.17 23.47
C ASP A 362 11.32 4.85 23.18
N GLY A 363 12.04 3.73 23.30
CA GLY A 363 11.49 2.38 23.11
C GLY A 363 11.23 2.00 21.64
N ARG A 364 11.79 2.73 20.67
CA ARG A 364 11.74 2.40 19.24
C ARG A 364 13.12 2.48 18.62
N TYR A 365 13.37 1.66 17.61
CA TYR A 365 14.55 1.82 16.79
C TYR A 365 14.41 3.06 15.90
N ASP A 366 15.39 3.95 15.93
CA ASP A 366 15.48 5.12 15.08
C ASP A 366 16.89 5.22 14.50
N GLY A 367 17.01 5.44 13.20
CA GLY A 367 18.30 5.36 12.50
C GLY A 367 18.21 5.70 11.04
N GLN A 368 19.21 6.40 10.50
CA GLN A 368 19.24 6.77 9.08
C GLN A 368 20.14 5.88 8.24
N ILE A 369 21.15 5.23 8.83
CA ILE A 369 22.12 4.43 8.09
C ILE A 369 21.84 2.93 8.23
N TRP A 370 21.69 2.45 9.46
CA TRP A 370 21.56 1.02 9.71
C TRP A 370 20.35 0.37 9.04
N PRO A 371 19.16 1.01 8.90
CA PRO A 371 18.06 0.39 8.14
C PRO A 371 18.43 0.01 6.71
N ILE A 372 19.31 0.77 6.04
CA ILE A 372 19.81 0.46 4.69
C ILE A 372 20.64 -0.83 4.72
N PHE A 373 21.55 -0.96 5.70
CA PHE A 373 22.40 -2.14 5.86
C PHE A 373 21.59 -3.36 6.27
N ARG A 374 20.63 -3.15 7.17
CA ARG A 374 19.69 -4.18 7.61
C ARG A 374 18.86 -4.70 6.45
N GLY A 375 18.27 -3.79 5.66
CA GLY A 375 17.50 -4.11 4.46
C GLY A 375 18.34 -4.93 3.48
N ALA A 376 19.56 -4.50 3.17
CA ALA A 376 20.48 -5.26 2.33
C ALA A 376 20.78 -6.65 2.91
N SER A 377 21.06 -6.76 4.22
CA SER A 377 21.41 -8.02 4.86
C SER A 377 20.27 -9.05 4.79
N ILE A 378 19.06 -8.68 5.19
CA ILE A 378 17.95 -9.63 5.36
C ILE A 378 17.35 -10.13 4.04
N GLN A 379 17.66 -9.49 2.90
CA GLN A 379 17.32 -10.01 1.56
C GLN A 379 17.92 -11.40 1.28
N ARG A 380 18.95 -11.81 2.03
CA ARG A 380 19.52 -13.16 1.95
C ARG A 380 18.51 -14.28 2.20
N TRP A 381 17.44 -14.00 2.96
CA TRP A 381 16.44 -15.02 3.30
C TRP A 381 15.47 -15.33 2.16
N VAL A 382 15.43 -14.47 1.13
CA VAL A 382 14.56 -14.61 -0.04
C VAL A 382 15.36 -14.73 -1.35
N THR A 383 16.69 -14.85 -1.25
CA THR A 383 17.60 -14.88 -2.39
C THR A 383 18.51 -16.10 -2.31
N ASN A 384 18.76 -16.78 -3.43
CA ASN A 384 19.73 -17.86 -3.47
C ASN A 384 21.16 -17.30 -3.58
N LEU A 385 21.93 -17.38 -2.50
CA LEU A 385 23.26 -16.79 -2.39
C LEU A 385 24.32 -17.86 -2.10
N PRO A 386 25.53 -17.79 -2.70
CA PRO A 386 26.65 -18.62 -2.28
C PRO A 386 27.12 -18.21 -0.87
N GLU A 387 27.77 -19.13 -0.16
CA GLU A 387 28.25 -18.94 1.21
C GLU A 387 29.04 -17.63 1.42
N ILE A 388 29.92 -17.29 0.47
CA ILE A 388 30.71 -16.05 0.54
C ILE A 388 29.83 -14.78 0.52
N ALA A 389 28.71 -14.81 -0.20
CA ALA A 389 27.77 -13.70 -0.22
C ALA A 389 26.95 -13.65 1.08
N ILE A 390 26.57 -14.80 1.64
CA ILE A 390 25.91 -14.85 2.96
C ILE A 390 26.80 -14.21 4.03
N GLN A 391 28.09 -14.56 4.06
CA GLN A 391 29.08 -13.98 4.97
C GLN A 391 29.25 -12.47 4.75
N ALA A 392 29.17 -12.01 3.50
CA ALA A 392 29.20 -10.58 3.20
C ALA A 392 27.96 -9.84 3.73
N HIS A 393 26.76 -10.43 3.63
CA HIS A 393 25.54 -9.87 4.20
C HIS A 393 25.58 -9.83 5.74
N ASP A 394 26.18 -10.84 6.40
CA ASP A 394 26.43 -10.82 7.85
C ASP A 394 27.43 -9.71 8.22
N ALA A 395 28.50 -9.56 7.45
CA ALA A 395 29.49 -8.51 7.68
C ALA A 395 28.91 -7.09 7.51
N VAL A 396 27.94 -6.90 6.60
CA VAL A 396 27.21 -5.62 6.43
C VAL A 396 26.28 -5.35 7.61
N ASP A 397 25.54 -6.35 8.09
CA ASP A 397 24.61 -6.21 9.24
C ASP A 397 25.35 -5.91 10.55
N GLY A 398 26.59 -6.40 10.66
CA GLY A 398 27.47 -6.20 11.82
C GLY A 398 28.17 -4.84 11.88
N ILE A 399 28.03 -3.99 10.86
CA ILE A 399 28.59 -2.62 10.90
C ILE A 399 27.86 -1.82 11.97
N THR A 400 28.61 -1.01 12.72
CA THR A 400 28.15 -0.13 13.80
C THR A 400 28.60 1.31 13.55
N GLY A 401 28.05 2.25 14.31
CA GLY A 401 28.45 3.67 14.25
C GLY A 401 29.87 3.95 14.75
N GLU A 402 30.50 2.98 15.43
CA GLU A 402 31.86 3.11 15.98
C GLU A 402 32.94 2.57 15.04
N ASP A 403 32.55 1.86 13.98
CA ASP A 403 33.49 1.26 13.05
C ASP A 403 34.17 2.31 12.17
N ASN A 404 35.45 2.09 11.87
CA ASN A 404 36.14 2.87 10.85
C ASN A 404 35.59 2.49 9.47
N PRO A 405 34.90 3.38 8.74
CA PRO A 405 34.24 3.02 7.49
C PRO A 405 35.18 2.40 6.45
N ALA A 406 36.44 2.86 6.41
CA ALA A 406 37.46 2.38 5.48
C ALA A 406 37.90 0.92 5.74
N GLU A 407 37.66 0.40 6.94
CA GLU A 407 38.03 -0.96 7.36
C GLU A 407 36.84 -1.94 7.29
N THR A 408 35.63 -1.43 7.05
CA THR A 408 34.43 -2.28 6.84
C THR A 408 34.48 -3.00 5.50
N ILE A 409 33.63 -4.03 5.34
CA ILE A 409 33.48 -4.75 4.07
C ILE A 409 33.03 -3.86 2.89
N LEU A 410 32.46 -2.69 3.19
CA LEU A 410 32.04 -1.71 2.20
C LEU A 410 33.20 -0.82 1.70
N GLY A 411 34.37 -0.85 2.36
CA GLY A 411 35.52 -0.01 2.01
C GLY A 411 35.13 1.48 1.98
N GLY A 412 34.42 1.94 3.00
CA GLY A 412 33.67 3.19 3.00
C GLY A 412 32.33 3.00 2.28
N LEU A 413 32.11 3.76 1.21
CA LEU A 413 30.95 3.60 0.32
C LEU A 413 31.37 3.03 -1.05
N GLY A 414 32.59 2.48 -1.15
CA GLY A 414 33.21 2.10 -2.43
C GLY A 414 32.46 1.01 -3.20
N PHE A 415 31.66 0.20 -2.50
CA PHE A 415 30.84 -0.84 -3.11
C PHE A 415 29.36 -0.46 -3.29
N ILE A 416 28.94 0.75 -2.92
CA ILE A 416 27.56 1.23 -3.14
C ILE A 416 27.50 1.96 -4.48
N ARG A 417 26.53 1.61 -5.34
CA ARG A 417 26.30 2.35 -6.60
C ARG A 417 25.95 3.80 -6.29
N ASN A 418 26.59 4.73 -7.01
CA ASN A 418 26.23 6.13 -6.91
C ASN A 418 24.91 6.37 -7.67
N PRO A 419 23.81 6.73 -6.99
CA PRO A 419 22.52 6.96 -7.65
C PRO A 419 22.54 8.17 -8.60
N ASN A 420 23.56 9.04 -8.51
CA ASN A 420 23.72 10.21 -9.39
C ASN A 420 24.63 9.94 -10.61
N ASP A 421 25.10 8.70 -10.78
CA ASP A 421 25.88 8.31 -11.95
C ASP A 421 25.11 7.24 -12.73
N GLU A 422 24.46 7.65 -13.82
CA GLU A 422 23.69 6.74 -14.69
C GLU A 422 24.51 5.54 -15.15
N LYS A 423 25.83 5.69 -15.32
CA LYS A 423 26.72 4.58 -15.74
C LYS A 423 26.86 3.51 -14.66
N ALA A 424 26.61 3.85 -13.39
CA ALA A 424 26.68 2.90 -12.29
C ALA A 424 25.60 1.81 -12.40
N SER A 425 24.46 2.09 -13.04
CA SER A 425 23.36 1.13 -13.25
C SER A 425 23.79 -0.10 -14.05
N SER A 426 24.73 0.06 -14.98
CA SER A 426 25.25 -1.01 -15.85
C SER A 426 26.41 -1.78 -15.24
N ASN A 427 26.91 -1.35 -14.08
CA ASN A 427 28.00 -2.03 -13.38
C ASN A 427 27.43 -3.18 -12.54
N GLY A 428 27.82 -4.42 -12.89
CA GLY A 428 27.47 -5.62 -12.14
C GLY A 428 28.24 -5.76 -10.82
N ALA A 429 28.46 -7.00 -10.39
CA ALA A 429 29.29 -7.28 -9.22
C ALA A 429 30.68 -6.63 -9.35
N PRO A 430 31.26 -6.11 -8.26
CA PRO A 430 30.85 -6.28 -6.87
C PRO A 430 29.95 -5.16 -6.29
N LEU A 431 29.36 -4.28 -7.11
CA LEU A 431 28.57 -3.15 -6.59
C LEU A 431 27.18 -3.56 -6.09
N MET A 432 26.72 -2.86 -5.05
CA MET A 432 25.45 -3.05 -4.36
C MET A 432 24.51 -1.85 -4.54
N PRO A 433 23.17 -2.07 -4.47
CA PRO A 433 22.50 -3.36 -4.32
C PRO A 433 22.49 -4.16 -5.63
N LEU A 434 22.96 -5.42 -5.64
CA LEU A 434 22.94 -6.26 -6.85
C LEU A 434 21.50 -6.74 -7.14
N SER A 435 20.69 -5.86 -7.71
CA SER A 435 19.28 -6.06 -8.06
C SER A 435 19.06 -5.67 -9.51
N LEU A 436 17.97 -6.16 -10.11
CA LEU A 436 17.41 -5.55 -11.30
C LEU A 436 17.01 -4.11 -10.95
N GLY A 437 17.33 -3.16 -11.84
CA GLY A 437 16.91 -1.75 -11.71
C GLY A 437 15.44 -1.55 -12.09
N ASP A 438 15.04 -0.31 -12.32
CA ASP A 438 13.62 0.06 -12.52
C ASP A 438 13.05 -0.39 -13.88
N SER A 439 13.86 -0.75 -14.88
CA SER A 439 13.41 -1.49 -16.10
C SER A 439 14.52 -2.13 -16.94
#